data_AF-A0A442MB52-F1
#
_entry.id   AF-A0A442MB52-F1
#
_cell.length_a   1.000
_cell.length_b   1.000
_cell.length_c   1.000
_cell.angle_alpha   90.00
_cell.angle_beta   90.00
_cell.angle_gamma   90.00
#
_symmetry.space_group_name_H-M   'P 1'
#
loop_
_entity.id
_entity.type
_entity.pdbx_description
1 polymer ?
#
loop_
_entity_poly.entity_id
_entity_poly.type
_entity_poly.pdbx_seq_one_letter_code
_entity_poly.pdbx_strand_id
1 'polypeptide(L)'
;MVFTASVRVGPPFAFALIRAWVCSTALSGSSAISMPPDPRNAGRAVLLLPTPRRHSNVTTELDKVKSKIRALTMKTIANGCTEEEALAAMEKVGELLEIYNLELSEVHLSAEPCIKASINLCRRTNPYWAYIFNTIGVFTQTKAWMSKPNVCFYGLEPDVQLAVYLSKLILTAMEAESRRFKQTHTYRRSLRRRHLTRSFQVGLVRRLNDRLEALRPRGKGLVLVKTHHIEKEFAKAHPNTRFRPLRRQAARVNTDAYEAGKAAGDNINLNRPLSGPSTTTTITGYLQ
;
A
#
# COMPACT_ATOMS: atom_id res chain seq x y z
N MET A 1 21.94 -15.03 13.65
CA MET A 1 23.14 -15.05 12.77
C MET A 1 22.89 -14.15 11.56
N VAL A 2 23.87 -13.54 10.89
CA VAL A 2 25.19 -13.01 11.32
C VAL A 2 25.70 -12.06 10.20
N PHE A 3 26.11 -10.85 10.58
CA PHE A 3 27.10 -9.95 9.94
C PHE A 3 26.84 -9.34 8.53
N THR A 4 27.53 -8.22 8.28
CA THR A 4 27.78 -7.58 6.96
C THR A 4 29.13 -6.85 7.04
N ALA A 5 30.00 -6.99 6.03
CA ALA A 5 31.32 -6.34 6.01
C ALA A 5 31.28 -4.83 5.64
N SER A 6 32.43 -4.18 5.75
CA SER A 6 32.62 -2.71 5.65
C SER A 6 33.14 -2.26 4.29
N VAL A 7 32.98 -0.96 3.99
CA VAL A 7 33.73 -0.23 2.95
C VAL A 7 34.26 1.06 3.60
N ARG A 8 35.56 1.37 3.40
CA ARG A 8 36.23 2.53 4.01
C ARG A 8 35.81 3.86 3.36
N VAL A 9 35.95 4.95 4.09
CA VAL A 9 35.83 6.33 3.60
C VAL A 9 37.24 6.89 3.37
N GLY A 10 37.42 7.65 2.28
CA GLY A 10 38.56 8.52 2.03
C GLY A 10 38.08 9.97 1.79
N PRO A 11 38.62 10.98 2.51
CA PRO A 11 38.31 12.41 2.33
C PRO A 11 39.50 13.16 1.66
N PRO A 12 39.49 14.51 1.55
CA PRO A 12 38.41 15.44 1.21
C PRO A 12 38.80 16.42 0.06
N PHE A 13 37.85 17.20 -0.49
CA PHE A 13 38.18 18.51 -1.09
C PHE A 13 37.06 19.57 -0.98
N ALA A 14 37.52 20.80 -0.71
CA ALA A 14 36.98 22.16 -0.82
C ALA A 14 35.47 22.50 -1.06
N PHE A 15 35.00 23.49 -0.27
CA PHE A 15 34.20 24.69 -0.60
C PHE A 15 33.21 24.70 -1.79
N ALA A 16 31.97 25.19 -1.55
CA ALA A 16 31.49 26.50 -2.05
C ALA A 16 30.02 26.85 -1.67
N LEU A 17 29.72 28.15 -1.80
CA LEU A 17 28.58 28.93 -1.30
C LEU A 17 27.16 28.60 -1.84
N ILE A 18 26.20 28.74 -0.92
CA ILE A 18 24.96 29.57 -1.02
C ILE A 18 24.49 30.01 -2.43
N ARG A 19 23.28 29.57 -2.83
CA ARG A 19 22.17 30.49 -3.12
C ARG A 19 20.80 29.80 -3.02
N ALA A 20 19.78 30.58 -2.67
CA ALA A 20 18.38 30.18 -2.77
C ALA A 20 17.82 30.57 -4.15
N TRP A 21 16.75 29.93 -4.58
CA TRP A 21 15.95 30.44 -5.71
C TRP A 21 14.45 30.26 -5.47
N VAL A 22 13.68 31.15 -6.08
CA VAL A 22 12.23 31.31 -5.90
C VAL A 22 11.48 30.45 -6.92
N CYS A 23 10.29 29.97 -6.55
CA CYS A 23 9.39 29.30 -7.47
C CYS A 23 8.46 30.34 -8.13
N SER A 24 8.49 30.46 -9.45
CA SER A 24 7.51 31.22 -10.24
C SER A 24 7.35 30.58 -11.63
N THR A 25 6.28 30.95 -12.34
CA THR A 25 5.70 30.21 -13.47
C THR A 25 5.92 30.88 -14.83
N ALA A 26 6.13 30.08 -15.89
CA ALA A 26 5.71 30.37 -17.27
C ALA A 26 5.72 29.09 -18.12
N LEU A 27 4.99 29.09 -19.24
CA LEU A 27 5.02 28.02 -20.26
C LEU A 27 5.87 28.43 -21.46
N SER A 28 6.56 27.46 -22.07
CA SER A 28 6.69 27.33 -23.52
C SER A 28 7.01 25.88 -23.88
N GLY A 29 6.65 25.43 -25.08
CA GLY A 29 6.86 24.05 -25.54
C GLY A 29 8.02 23.92 -26.52
N SER A 30 8.70 22.77 -26.51
CA SER A 30 9.57 22.33 -27.60
C SER A 30 9.81 20.82 -27.58
N SER A 31 10.13 20.30 -28.76
CA SER A 31 10.15 18.89 -29.15
C SER A 31 11.06 17.97 -28.33
N ALA A 32 10.75 16.68 -28.37
CA ALA A 32 11.48 15.65 -27.61
C ALA A 32 12.86 15.30 -28.20
N ILE A 33 13.80 14.96 -27.31
CA ILE A 33 14.95 14.09 -27.62
C ILE A 33 14.97 12.98 -26.56
N SER A 34 14.70 11.75 -26.97
CA SER A 34 14.71 10.57 -26.09
C SER A 34 16.10 9.96 -25.98
N MET A 35 16.76 10.12 -24.83
CA MET A 35 17.99 9.37 -24.53
C MET A 35 17.68 7.88 -24.28
N PRO A 36 18.43 6.94 -24.87
CA PRO A 36 18.31 5.52 -24.54
C PRO A 36 18.87 5.22 -23.14
N PRO A 37 18.37 4.18 -22.44
CA PRO A 37 18.85 3.81 -21.11
C PRO A 37 20.26 3.18 -21.14
N ASP A 38 21.13 3.59 -20.21
CA ASP A 38 22.50 3.07 -20.07
C ASP A 38 22.49 1.57 -19.67
N PRO A 39 23.16 0.67 -20.41
CA PRO A 39 23.14 -0.77 -20.15
C PRO A 39 23.93 -1.21 -18.89
N ARG A 40 24.69 -0.33 -18.24
CA ARG A 40 25.68 -0.70 -17.19
C ARG A 40 25.09 -1.07 -15.81
N ASN A 41 23.79 -1.30 -15.68
CA ASN A 41 23.14 -1.70 -14.41
C ASN A 41 22.57 -3.14 -14.42
N ALA A 42 23.05 -3.99 -15.33
CA ALA A 42 22.54 -5.35 -15.55
C ALA A 42 23.16 -6.42 -14.60
N GLY A 43 22.66 -6.46 -13.35
CA GLY A 43 22.56 -7.68 -12.52
C GLY A 43 23.79 -8.23 -11.77
N ARG A 44 23.53 -8.89 -10.62
CA ARG A 44 24.18 -10.12 -10.08
C ARG A 44 23.59 -10.54 -8.71
N ALA A 45 24.00 -11.73 -8.22
CA ALA A 45 23.58 -12.43 -6.98
C ALA A 45 22.10 -12.92 -6.96
N VAL A 46 21.68 -14.20 -6.90
CA VAL A 46 22.31 -15.49 -6.47
C VAL A 46 22.57 -15.49 -4.95
N LEU A 47 22.24 -16.47 -4.08
CA LEU A 47 21.81 -17.89 -4.11
C LEU A 47 20.83 -18.11 -2.90
N LEU A 48 19.86 -19.03 -2.73
CA LEU A 48 19.12 -20.07 -3.49
C LEU A 48 17.60 -19.94 -3.04
N LEU A 49 16.64 -20.87 -2.84
CA LEU A 49 16.28 -22.31 -3.01
C LEU A 49 14.71 -22.33 -2.97
N PRO A 50 13.96 -23.32 -3.50
CA PRO A 50 14.27 -24.26 -4.57
C PRO A 50 13.96 -23.68 -5.96
N THR A 51 14.26 -24.43 -7.01
CA THR A 51 13.66 -24.16 -8.33
C THR A 51 12.14 -24.36 -8.28
N PRO A 52 11.34 -23.60 -9.05
CA PRO A 52 9.94 -23.93 -9.22
C PRO A 52 9.85 -25.30 -9.89
N ARG A 53 9.20 -26.27 -9.23
CA ARG A 53 8.82 -27.52 -9.91
C ARG A 53 8.00 -27.16 -11.15
N ARG A 54 8.26 -27.90 -12.23
CA ARG A 54 7.53 -27.86 -13.51
C ARG A 54 6.04 -27.67 -13.22
N HIS A 55 5.49 -26.51 -13.57
CA HIS A 55 4.08 -26.23 -13.30
C HIS A 55 3.23 -27.27 -14.02
N SER A 56 2.46 -28.04 -13.24
CA SER A 56 1.56 -29.05 -13.77
C SER A 56 0.30 -28.38 -14.32
N ASN A 57 -0.31 -29.02 -15.31
CA ASN A 57 -1.50 -28.52 -16.03
C ASN A 57 -2.70 -28.18 -15.09
N VAL A 58 -2.67 -28.63 -13.84
CA VAL A 58 -3.64 -28.31 -12.79
C VAL A 58 -3.92 -26.81 -12.67
N THR A 59 -2.90 -25.95 -12.78
CA THR A 59 -3.12 -24.49 -12.67
C THR A 59 -3.86 -23.91 -13.87
N THR A 60 -3.66 -24.46 -15.08
CA THR A 60 -4.42 -24.02 -16.26
C THR A 60 -5.84 -24.57 -16.27
N GLU A 61 -6.07 -25.79 -15.78
CA GLU A 61 -7.44 -26.32 -15.67
C GLU A 61 -8.26 -25.57 -14.62
N LEU A 62 -7.69 -25.21 -13.46
CA LEU A 62 -8.36 -24.37 -12.47
C LEU A 62 -8.72 -22.98 -13.01
N ASP A 63 -7.82 -22.32 -13.75
CA ASP A 63 -8.12 -21.00 -14.33
C ASP A 63 -9.17 -21.09 -15.46
N LYS A 64 -9.27 -22.21 -16.20
CA LYS A 64 -10.39 -22.51 -17.13
C LYS A 64 -11.72 -22.79 -16.41
N VAL A 65 -11.70 -23.53 -15.31
CA VAL A 65 -12.91 -23.78 -14.51
C VAL A 65 -13.46 -22.47 -13.96
N LYS A 66 -12.59 -21.59 -13.46
CA LYS A 66 -12.98 -20.25 -12.99
C LYS A 66 -13.57 -19.38 -14.11
N SER A 67 -13.05 -19.43 -15.34
CA SER A 67 -13.68 -18.69 -16.45
C SER A 67 -15.01 -19.32 -16.90
N LYS A 68 -15.15 -20.65 -16.87
CA LYS A 68 -16.41 -21.35 -17.17
C LYS A 68 -17.50 -21.02 -16.14
N ILE A 69 -17.17 -21.00 -14.84
CA ILE A 69 -18.11 -20.60 -13.78
C ILE A 69 -18.58 -19.16 -14.02
N ARG A 70 -17.69 -18.21 -14.33
CA ARG A 70 -18.08 -16.82 -14.66
C ARG A 70 -19.08 -16.75 -15.82
N ALA A 71 -18.79 -17.46 -16.91
CA ALA A 71 -19.66 -17.49 -18.09
C ALA A 71 -21.05 -18.06 -17.78
N LEU A 72 -21.14 -19.08 -16.91
CA LEU A 72 -22.42 -19.61 -16.44
C LEU A 72 -23.14 -18.63 -15.50
N THR A 73 -22.44 -17.95 -14.59
CA THR A 73 -23.07 -16.93 -13.71
C THR A 73 -23.56 -15.68 -14.45
N MET A 74 -23.12 -15.48 -15.70
CA MET A 74 -23.65 -14.44 -16.59
C MET A 74 -24.92 -14.88 -17.34
N LYS A 75 -25.29 -16.17 -17.34
CA LYS A 75 -26.57 -16.65 -17.88
C LYS A 75 -27.68 -16.39 -16.86
N THR A 76 -28.29 -15.21 -16.94
CA THR A 76 -29.42 -14.81 -16.09
C THR A 76 -30.59 -14.33 -16.96
N ILE A 77 -31.80 -14.37 -16.40
CA ILE A 77 -33.01 -13.87 -17.08
C ILE A 77 -32.85 -12.39 -17.44
N ALA A 78 -32.22 -11.60 -16.58
CA ALA A 78 -31.90 -10.18 -16.83
C ALA A 78 -30.94 -9.96 -18.01
N ASN A 79 -30.15 -10.96 -18.39
CA ASN A 79 -29.26 -10.95 -19.56
C ASN A 79 -29.89 -11.64 -20.80
N GLY A 80 -31.17 -11.98 -20.76
CA GLY A 80 -31.91 -12.54 -21.90
C GLY A 80 -31.88 -14.07 -22.05
N CYS A 81 -31.39 -14.81 -21.05
CA CYS A 81 -31.58 -16.27 -21.01
C CYS A 81 -33.01 -16.65 -20.60
N THR A 82 -33.47 -17.84 -20.99
CA THR A 82 -34.70 -18.42 -20.45
C THR A 82 -34.54 -18.82 -18.99
N GLU A 83 -35.64 -18.98 -18.27
CA GLU A 83 -35.65 -19.43 -16.87
C GLU A 83 -35.01 -20.81 -16.70
N GLU A 84 -35.33 -21.75 -17.60
CA GLU A 84 -34.73 -23.10 -17.64
C GLU A 84 -33.22 -23.06 -17.88
N GLU A 85 -32.73 -22.22 -18.82
CA GLU A 85 -31.30 -22.04 -19.06
C GLU A 85 -30.56 -21.44 -17.85
N ALA A 86 -31.18 -20.46 -17.18
CA ALA A 86 -30.61 -19.82 -16.01
C ALA A 86 -30.53 -20.79 -14.82
N LEU A 87 -31.57 -21.60 -14.60
CA LEU A 87 -31.62 -22.62 -13.54
C LEU A 87 -30.55 -23.70 -13.78
N ALA A 88 -30.49 -24.27 -14.98
CA ALA A 88 -29.48 -25.26 -15.36
C ALA A 88 -28.05 -24.70 -15.31
N ALA A 89 -27.86 -23.41 -15.63
CA ALA A 89 -26.57 -22.74 -15.47
C ALA A 89 -26.17 -22.57 -14.00
N MET A 90 -27.11 -22.22 -13.11
CA MET A 90 -26.89 -22.13 -11.67
C MET A 90 -26.58 -23.49 -11.02
N GLU A 91 -27.31 -24.54 -11.39
CA GLU A 91 -27.04 -25.91 -10.93
C GLU A 91 -25.63 -26.35 -11.30
N LYS A 92 -25.22 -26.13 -12.57
CA LYS A 92 -23.86 -26.46 -13.03
C LYS A 92 -22.78 -25.57 -12.41
N VAL A 93 -23.11 -24.36 -11.95
CA VAL A 93 -22.21 -23.54 -11.12
C VAL A 93 -22.04 -24.16 -9.74
N GLY A 94 -23.10 -24.62 -9.10
CA GLY A 94 -23.04 -25.32 -7.81
C GLY A 94 -22.11 -26.53 -7.86
N GLU A 95 -22.35 -27.44 -8.80
CA GLU A 95 -21.53 -28.64 -9.02
C GLU A 95 -20.03 -28.29 -9.26
N LEU A 96 -19.75 -27.27 -10.07
CA LEU A 96 -18.37 -26.85 -10.35
C LEU A 96 -17.69 -26.14 -9.17
N LEU A 97 -18.44 -25.51 -8.28
CA LEU A 97 -17.91 -24.96 -7.02
C LEU A 97 -17.62 -26.09 -6.01
N GLU A 98 -18.48 -27.10 -5.93
CA GLU A 98 -18.32 -28.25 -5.03
C GLU A 98 -17.15 -29.17 -5.44
N ILE A 99 -17.12 -29.64 -6.70
CA ILE A 99 -16.07 -30.54 -7.23
C ILE A 99 -14.66 -29.95 -7.04
N TYR A 100 -14.52 -28.63 -7.18
CA TYR A 100 -13.23 -27.94 -7.05
C TYR A 100 -13.02 -27.27 -5.68
N ASN A 101 -13.97 -27.41 -4.75
CA ASN A 101 -13.98 -26.78 -3.42
C ASN A 101 -13.62 -25.27 -3.49
N LEU A 102 -14.37 -24.52 -4.31
CA LEU A 102 -14.18 -23.08 -4.54
C LEU A 102 -15.33 -22.27 -3.95
N GLU A 103 -15.03 -21.09 -3.40
CA GLU A 103 -16.06 -20.07 -3.17
C GLU A 103 -16.32 -19.25 -4.44
N LEU A 104 -17.59 -18.88 -4.67
CA LEU A 104 -17.97 -17.95 -5.73
C LEU A 104 -17.26 -16.59 -5.60
N SER A 105 -16.96 -16.19 -4.35
CA SER A 105 -16.18 -14.99 -4.00
C SER A 105 -14.79 -15.00 -4.65
N GLU A 106 -14.06 -16.12 -4.56
CA GLU A 106 -12.73 -16.30 -5.15
C GLU A 106 -12.79 -16.30 -6.68
N VAL A 107 -13.84 -16.91 -7.26
CA VAL A 107 -14.07 -16.90 -8.71
C VAL A 107 -14.25 -15.47 -9.22
N HIS A 108 -14.97 -14.62 -8.49
CA HIS A 108 -15.20 -13.21 -8.84
C HIS A 108 -13.95 -12.34 -8.61
N LEU A 109 -13.31 -12.43 -7.44
CA LEU A 109 -12.08 -11.70 -7.12
C LEU A 109 -10.97 -11.95 -8.17
N SER A 110 -10.87 -13.18 -8.67
CA SER A 110 -9.89 -13.54 -9.71
C SER A 110 -10.19 -12.93 -11.10
N ALA A 111 -11.31 -12.23 -11.29
CA ALA A 111 -11.59 -11.41 -12.48
C ALA A 111 -11.14 -9.96 -12.33
N GLU A 112 -11.06 -9.45 -11.09
CA GLU A 112 -10.77 -8.04 -10.83
C GLU A 112 -9.29 -7.70 -11.12
N PRO A 113 -9.01 -6.68 -11.95
CA PRO A 113 -7.65 -6.29 -12.29
C PRO A 113 -6.95 -5.64 -11.09
N CYS A 114 -5.76 -6.14 -10.73
CA CYS A 114 -4.94 -5.51 -9.71
C CYS A 114 -4.20 -4.28 -10.27
N ILE A 115 -4.53 -3.10 -9.76
CA ILE A 115 -3.94 -1.82 -10.16
C ILE A 115 -2.73 -1.44 -9.32
N LYS A 116 -1.96 -0.45 -9.78
CA LYS A 116 -0.79 0.11 -9.10
C LYS A 116 -0.92 1.61 -8.89
N ALA A 117 -0.93 2.06 -7.65
CA ALA A 117 -0.82 3.48 -7.30
C ALA A 117 0.54 3.80 -6.69
N SER A 118 0.98 5.06 -6.77
CA SER A 118 2.15 5.53 -6.05
C SER A 118 2.00 6.95 -5.50
N ILE A 119 2.65 7.20 -4.36
CA ILE A 119 2.63 8.47 -3.63
C ILE A 119 4.08 8.93 -3.49
N ASN A 120 4.39 10.11 -4.00
CA ASN A 120 5.71 10.72 -3.82
C ASN A 120 5.83 11.28 -2.39
N LEU A 121 6.77 10.77 -1.60
CA LEU A 121 6.99 11.25 -0.22
C LEU A 121 7.84 12.53 -0.16
N CYS A 122 8.33 13.04 -1.29
CA CYS A 122 9.36 14.07 -1.42
C CYS A 122 10.72 13.68 -0.80
N ARG A 123 11.82 14.22 -1.36
CA ARG A 123 13.20 13.87 -0.97
C ARG A 123 13.56 14.16 0.50
N ARG A 124 12.71 14.88 1.26
CA ARG A 124 12.95 15.30 2.65
C ARG A 124 12.24 14.43 3.70
N THR A 125 11.35 13.51 3.31
CA THR A 125 10.60 12.68 4.28
C THR A 125 11.53 11.77 5.07
N ASN A 126 11.30 11.74 6.39
CA ASN A 126 12.08 10.95 7.32
C ASN A 126 11.84 9.43 7.08
N PRO A 127 12.88 8.57 6.98
CA PRO A 127 12.70 7.12 6.84
C PRO A 127 11.84 6.46 7.93
N TYR A 128 11.58 7.11 9.08
CA TYR A 128 10.62 6.57 10.05
C TYR A 128 9.16 6.67 9.61
N TRP A 129 8.81 7.63 8.74
CA TRP A 129 7.48 7.66 8.12
C TRP A 129 7.27 6.47 7.18
N ALA A 130 8.32 5.92 6.58
CA ALA A 130 8.21 4.79 5.65
C ALA A 130 7.62 3.51 6.29
N TYR A 131 7.65 3.37 7.61
CA TYR A 131 7.11 2.19 8.31
C TYR A 131 5.58 2.17 8.39
N ILE A 132 4.89 3.32 8.34
CA ILE A 132 3.42 3.36 8.48
C ILE A 132 2.71 2.76 7.26
N PHE A 133 3.29 2.92 6.06
CA PHE A 133 2.71 2.43 4.81
C PHE A 133 2.65 0.91 4.73
N ASN A 134 3.52 0.20 5.47
CA ASN A 134 3.41 -1.25 5.60
C ASN A 134 2.16 -1.64 6.39
N THR A 135 1.87 -0.93 7.49
CA THR A 135 0.65 -1.15 8.30
C THR A 135 -0.60 -0.72 7.54
N ILE A 136 -0.57 0.39 6.79
CA ILE A 136 -1.64 0.80 5.87
C ILE A 136 -1.87 -0.28 4.80
N GLY A 137 -0.81 -0.85 4.22
CA GLY A 137 -0.90 -1.96 3.27
C GLY A 137 -1.62 -3.17 3.87
N VAL A 138 -1.18 -3.64 5.04
CA VAL A 138 -1.83 -4.76 5.77
C VAL A 138 -3.29 -4.46 6.13
N PHE A 139 -3.59 -3.25 6.59
CA PHE A 139 -4.96 -2.83 6.94
C PHE A 139 -5.89 -2.79 5.73
N THR A 140 -5.39 -2.30 4.58
CA THR A 140 -6.13 -2.23 3.30
C THR A 140 -5.99 -3.48 2.44
N GLN A 141 -5.32 -4.53 2.93
CA GLN A 141 -5.07 -5.77 2.18
C GLN A 141 -4.26 -5.58 0.87
N THR A 142 -3.54 -4.45 0.73
CA THR A 142 -2.71 -4.12 -0.44
C THR A 142 -1.23 -4.43 -0.23
N LYS A 143 -0.54 -4.81 -1.31
CA LYS A 143 0.91 -5.03 -1.31
C LYS A 143 1.63 -3.67 -1.37
N ALA A 144 2.17 -3.23 -0.24
CA ALA A 144 2.88 -1.95 -0.11
C ALA A 144 4.41 -2.11 -0.20
N TRP A 145 5.10 -1.20 -0.91
CA TRP A 145 6.57 -1.10 -0.88
C TRP A 145 7.08 0.31 -1.11
N MET A 146 8.35 0.57 -0.78
CA MET A 146 9.01 1.86 -1.03
C MET A 146 9.93 1.77 -2.25
N SER A 147 9.61 2.57 -3.28
CA SER A 147 10.40 2.78 -4.50
C SER A 147 10.85 4.25 -4.53
N LYS A 148 11.87 4.57 -3.73
CA LYS A 148 12.26 5.96 -3.38
C LYS A 148 12.36 6.90 -4.61
N PRO A 149 11.79 8.12 -4.55
CA PRO A 149 11.17 8.77 -3.39
C PRO A 149 9.72 8.34 -3.10
N ASN A 150 9.16 7.40 -3.87
CA ASN A 150 7.76 7.03 -3.79
C ASN A 150 7.50 5.86 -2.85
N VAL A 151 6.27 5.77 -2.35
CA VAL A 151 5.65 4.53 -1.87
C VAL A 151 4.67 4.06 -2.92
N CYS A 152 4.63 2.75 -3.17
CA CYS A 152 3.74 2.10 -4.11
C CYS A 152 2.79 1.17 -3.35
N PHE A 153 1.54 1.11 -3.82
CA PHE A 153 0.53 0.14 -3.40
C PHE A 153 0.06 -0.64 -4.64
N TYR A 154 -0.21 -1.93 -4.47
CA TYR A 154 -0.73 -2.81 -5.51
C TYR A 154 -1.79 -3.76 -4.95
N GLY A 155 -2.86 -3.96 -5.70
CA GLY A 155 -4.01 -4.78 -5.31
C GLY A 155 -5.27 -4.35 -6.04
N LEU A 156 -6.43 -4.76 -5.53
CA LEU A 156 -7.74 -4.41 -6.08
C LEU A 156 -7.96 -2.89 -6.01
N GLU A 157 -8.70 -2.34 -6.97
CA GLU A 157 -8.86 -0.88 -7.08
C GLU A 157 -9.43 -0.20 -5.83
N PRO A 158 -10.56 -0.65 -5.23
CA PRO A 158 -11.10 -0.01 -4.02
C PRO A 158 -10.11 -0.01 -2.85
N ASP A 159 -9.41 -1.13 -2.66
CA ASP A 159 -8.41 -1.34 -1.61
C ASP A 159 -7.19 -0.40 -1.82
N VAL A 160 -6.75 -0.21 -3.07
CA VAL A 160 -5.65 0.69 -3.44
C VAL A 160 -6.06 2.17 -3.34
N GLN A 161 -7.28 2.54 -3.75
CA GLN A 161 -7.80 3.90 -3.57
C GLN A 161 -7.88 4.26 -2.07
N LEU A 162 -8.38 3.35 -1.22
CA LEU A 162 -8.39 3.48 0.23
C LEU A 162 -6.97 3.63 0.82
N ALA A 163 -6.01 2.82 0.37
CA ALA A 163 -4.61 2.90 0.80
C ALA A 163 -4.00 4.28 0.49
N VAL A 164 -4.31 4.84 -0.68
CA VAL A 164 -3.86 6.18 -1.09
C VAL A 164 -4.54 7.29 -0.29
N TYR A 165 -5.85 7.19 -0.04
CA TYR A 165 -6.59 8.13 0.78
C TYR A 165 -6.04 8.18 2.22
N LEU A 166 -5.96 7.03 2.88
CA LEU A 166 -5.49 6.90 4.25
C LEU A 166 -4.04 7.37 4.39
N SER A 167 -3.18 7.08 3.41
CA SER A 167 -1.80 7.58 3.35
C SER A 167 -1.72 9.11 3.27
N LYS A 168 -2.56 9.77 2.45
CA LYS A 168 -2.60 11.24 2.32
C LYS A 168 -3.10 11.90 3.60
N LEU A 169 -4.13 11.34 4.23
CA LEU A 169 -4.69 11.80 5.51
C LEU A 169 -3.62 11.73 6.61
N ILE A 170 -3.00 10.56 6.77
CA ILE A 170 -1.96 10.31 7.77
C ILE A 170 -0.73 11.20 7.56
N LEU A 171 -0.24 11.36 6.32
CA LEU A 171 0.87 12.27 6.01
C LEU A 171 0.57 13.72 6.39
N THR A 172 -0.62 14.21 6.07
CA THR A 172 -1.06 15.58 6.38
C THR A 172 -1.13 15.81 7.89
N ALA A 173 -1.73 14.88 8.64
CA ALA A 173 -1.80 14.93 10.09
C ALA A 173 -0.40 14.84 10.74
N MET A 174 0.44 13.91 10.28
CA MET A 174 1.80 13.74 10.79
C MET A 174 2.69 14.96 10.51
N GLU A 175 2.49 15.68 9.41
CA GLU A 175 3.20 16.94 9.19
C GLU A 175 2.66 18.06 10.09
N ALA A 176 1.34 18.18 10.27
CA ALA A 176 0.74 19.17 11.18
C ALA A 176 1.24 18.99 12.62
N GLU A 177 1.25 17.76 13.15
CA GLU A 177 1.82 17.46 14.46
C GLU A 177 3.34 17.67 14.50
N SER A 178 4.06 17.32 13.43
CA SER A 178 5.49 17.65 13.30
C SER A 178 5.76 19.15 13.20
N ARG A 179 4.78 19.99 12.84
CA ARG A 179 4.88 21.46 12.89
C ARG A 179 4.59 21.98 14.30
N ARG A 180 3.51 21.51 14.94
CA ARG A 180 3.15 21.81 16.35
C ARG A 180 4.30 21.50 17.31
N PHE A 181 4.88 20.30 17.25
CA PHE A 181 6.03 19.93 18.10
C PHE A 181 7.23 20.87 17.95
N LYS A 182 7.50 21.38 16.74
CA LYS A 182 8.62 22.32 16.48
C LYS A 182 8.38 23.73 17.04
N GLN A 183 7.16 24.06 17.43
CA GLN A 183 6.82 25.32 18.09
C GLN A 183 7.04 25.26 19.62
N THR A 184 7.16 24.06 20.20
CA THR A 184 7.35 23.87 21.64
C THR A 184 8.65 24.47 22.16
N HIS A 185 8.65 24.90 23.42
CA HIS A 185 9.79 25.52 24.09
C HIS A 185 11.00 24.57 24.19
N THR A 186 10.74 23.30 24.56
CA THR A 186 11.74 22.23 24.66
C THR A 186 12.43 21.96 23.32
N TYR A 187 11.69 21.94 22.21
CA TYR A 187 12.28 21.84 20.87
C TYR A 187 13.08 23.10 20.50
N ARG A 188 12.53 24.29 20.74
CA ARG A 188 13.15 25.57 20.37
C ARG A 188 14.49 25.80 21.10
N ARG A 189 14.57 25.54 22.41
CA ARG A 189 15.82 25.70 23.19
C ARG A 189 16.84 24.57 22.98
N SER A 190 16.46 23.40 22.48
CA SER A 190 17.39 22.30 22.28
C SER A 190 18.38 22.54 21.14
N LEU A 191 19.66 22.23 21.36
CA LEU A 191 20.68 22.10 20.32
C LEU A 191 20.52 20.79 19.50
N ARG A 192 19.85 19.77 20.05
CA ARG A 192 19.72 18.42 19.44
C ARG A 192 18.43 18.26 18.63
N ARG A 193 17.93 19.33 18.00
CA ARG A 193 16.64 19.41 17.27
C ARG A 193 16.38 18.25 16.29
N ARG A 194 17.40 17.77 15.56
CA ARG A 194 17.29 16.62 14.64
C ARG A 194 16.97 15.31 15.36
N HIS A 195 17.51 15.11 16.57
CA HIS A 195 17.26 13.93 17.40
C HIS A 195 15.88 13.98 18.08
N LEU A 196 15.46 15.16 18.54
CA LEU A 196 14.09 15.36 19.04
C LEU A 196 13.04 15.11 17.94
N THR A 197 13.22 15.69 16.75
CA THR A 197 12.33 15.46 15.59
C THR A 197 12.20 13.96 15.27
N ARG A 198 13.33 13.24 15.28
CA ARG A 198 13.36 11.79 15.05
C ARG A 198 12.59 11.03 16.14
N SER A 199 12.81 11.37 17.41
CA SER A 199 12.20 10.70 18.56
C SER A 199 10.67 10.88 18.56
N PHE A 200 10.20 12.11 18.35
CA PHE A 200 8.78 12.44 18.17
C PHE A 200 8.14 11.67 17.02
N GLN A 201 8.77 11.68 15.84
CA GLN A 201 8.22 10.98 14.68
C GLN A 201 8.23 9.45 14.81
N VAL A 202 9.12 8.87 15.64
CA VAL A 202 9.09 7.44 15.99
C VAL A 202 7.94 7.11 16.94
N GLY A 203 7.70 7.93 17.97
CA GLY A 203 6.55 7.74 18.88
C GLY A 203 5.20 7.89 18.17
N LEU A 204 5.09 8.92 17.32
CA LEU A 204 3.91 9.21 16.49
C LEU A 204 3.56 8.06 15.54
N VAL A 205 4.52 7.59 14.75
CA VAL A 205 4.30 6.46 13.83
C VAL A 205 3.97 5.18 14.58
N ARG A 206 4.60 4.93 15.74
CA ARG A 206 4.30 3.74 16.55
C ARG A 206 2.86 3.78 17.07
N ARG A 207 2.41 4.89 17.68
CA ARG A 207 1.03 4.98 18.18
C ARG A 207 -0.01 4.83 17.07
N LEU A 208 0.24 5.40 15.90
CA LEU A 208 -0.63 5.23 14.73
C LEU A 208 -0.66 3.78 14.24
N ASN A 209 0.47 3.07 14.21
CA ASN A 209 0.51 1.64 13.89
C ASN A 209 -0.30 0.82 14.91
N ASP A 210 -0.11 1.08 16.21
CA ASP A 210 -0.83 0.38 17.29
C ASP A 210 -2.36 0.59 17.18
N ARG A 211 -2.80 1.78 16.74
CA ARG A 211 -4.22 2.10 16.50
C ARG A 211 -4.77 1.47 15.22
N LEU A 212 -4.01 1.45 14.12
CA LEU A 212 -4.43 0.82 12.87
C LEU A 212 -4.56 -0.71 13.01
N GLU A 213 -3.65 -1.36 13.75
CA GLU A 213 -3.74 -2.80 14.01
C GLU A 213 -4.92 -3.13 14.95
N ALA A 214 -5.26 -2.25 15.89
CA ALA A 214 -6.44 -2.40 16.75
C ALA A 214 -7.78 -2.23 15.99
N LEU A 215 -7.80 -1.44 14.91
CA LEU A 215 -8.95 -1.26 14.01
C LEU A 215 -9.09 -2.37 12.96
N ARG A 216 -8.14 -3.29 12.87
CA ARG A 216 -8.10 -4.34 11.84
C ARG A 216 -9.26 -5.33 11.98
N PRO A 217 -10.03 -5.63 10.91
CA PRO A 217 -11.11 -6.61 10.96
C PRO A 217 -10.59 -8.01 11.29
N ARG A 218 -11.30 -8.74 12.15
CA ARG A 218 -10.84 -10.00 12.75
C ARG A 218 -11.15 -11.27 11.92
N GLY A 219 -11.91 -11.16 10.84
CA GLY A 219 -12.17 -12.27 9.92
C GLY A 219 -10.92 -12.66 9.13
N LYS A 220 -10.55 -13.95 9.14
CA LYS A 220 -9.28 -14.42 8.54
C LYS A 220 -9.40 -14.99 7.12
N GLY A 221 -10.51 -15.65 6.78
CA GLY A 221 -10.67 -16.39 5.52
C GLY A 221 -10.49 -15.53 4.26
N LEU A 222 -11.44 -14.61 4.02
CA LEU A 222 -11.44 -13.73 2.84
C LEU A 222 -10.14 -12.90 2.68
N VAL A 223 -9.48 -12.55 3.79
CA VAL A 223 -8.19 -11.83 3.78
C VAL A 223 -7.10 -12.66 3.11
N LEU A 224 -7.05 -13.98 3.38
CA LEU A 224 -6.06 -14.88 2.79
C LEU A 224 -6.32 -15.07 1.29
N VAL A 225 -7.57 -15.23 0.88
CA VAL A 225 -7.99 -15.35 -0.53
C VAL A 225 -7.58 -14.12 -1.33
N LYS A 226 -7.96 -12.91 -0.87
CA LYS A 226 -7.54 -11.64 -1.48
C LYS A 226 -6.01 -11.50 -1.53
N THR A 227 -5.32 -11.81 -0.44
CA THR A 227 -3.85 -11.72 -0.39
C THR A 227 -3.21 -12.63 -1.45
N HIS A 228 -3.67 -13.87 -1.59
CA HIS A 228 -3.11 -14.82 -2.56
C HIS A 228 -3.33 -14.40 -4.02
N HIS A 229 -4.53 -13.88 -4.36
CA HIS A 229 -4.79 -13.31 -5.69
C HIS A 229 -3.85 -12.13 -6.00
N ILE A 230 -3.73 -11.18 -5.06
CA ILE A 230 -2.84 -10.02 -5.21
C ILE A 230 -1.37 -10.45 -5.36
N GLU A 231 -0.93 -11.54 -4.72
CA GLU A 231 0.42 -12.09 -4.93
C GLU A 231 0.58 -12.81 -6.28
N LYS A 232 -0.43 -13.55 -6.77
CA LYS A 232 -0.44 -14.18 -8.10
C LYS A 232 -0.32 -13.13 -9.20
N GLU A 233 -1.15 -12.09 -9.16
CA GLU A 233 -1.11 -11.01 -10.17
C GLU A 233 0.13 -10.12 -10.04
N PHE A 234 0.61 -9.86 -8.81
CA PHE A 234 1.89 -9.15 -8.63
C PHE A 234 3.05 -9.93 -9.26
N ALA A 235 3.11 -11.25 -9.07
CA ALA A 235 4.18 -12.08 -9.63
C ALA A 235 4.17 -12.06 -11.17
N LYS A 236 2.99 -12.11 -11.80
CA LYS A 236 2.81 -11.97 -13.26
C LYS A 236 3.23 -10.59 -13.76
N ALA A 237 2.78 -9.52 -13.11
CA ALA A 237 3.00 -8.14 -13.56
C ALA A 237 4.45 -7.65 -13.32
N HIS A 238 5.11 -8.17 -12.28
CA HIS A 238 6.38 -7.67 -11.78
C HIS A 238 7.45 -8.76 -11.56
N PRO A 239 7.68 -9.72 -12.49
CA PRO A 239 8.44 -10.95 -12.27
C PRO A 239 9.91 -10.76 -11.89
N ASN A 240 10.52 -9.66 -12.33
CA ASN A 240 11.91 -9.32 -12.01
C ASN A 240 12.07 -8.40 -10.77
N THR A 241 10.98 -8.08 -10.07
CA THR A 241 11.02 -7.12 -8.94
C THR A 241 11.54 -7.79 -7.66
N ARG A 242 12.73 -7.36 -7.22
CA ARG A 242 13.36 -7.86 -6.00
C ARG A 242 13.23 -6.86 -4.85
N PHE A 243 12.45 -7.24 -3.85
CA PHE A 243 12.36 -6.48 -2.60
C PHE A 243 13.57 -6.73 -1.70
N ARG A 244 13.94 -5.72 -0.90
CA ARG A 244 14.83 -5.88 0.26
C ARG A 244 14.03 -5.57 1.52
N PRO A 245 14.09 -6.41 2.58
CA PRO A 245 13.38 -6.12 3.82
C PRO A 245 13.89 -4.81 4.44
N LEU A 246 12.99 -3.97 4.93
CA LEU A 246 13.35 -2.72 5.57
C LEU A 246 14.04 -3.03 6.91
N ARG A 247 15.36 -2.83 6.97
CA ARG A 247 16.19 -3.13 8.16
C ARG A 247 15.68 -2.35 9.37
N ARG A 248 14.98 -3.04 10.28
CA ARG A 248 14.55 -2.50 11.59
C ARG A 248 15.76 -1.86 12.27
N GLN A 249 15.70 -0.55 12.48
CA GLN A 249 16.73 0.19 13.20
C GLN A 249 16.28 0.42 14.64
N ALA A 250 17.04 -0.10 15.61
CA ALA A 250 16.93 0.34 16.99
C ALA A 250 17.26 1.84 17.06
N ALA A 251 16.25 2.67 17.31
CA ALA A 251 16.42 4.11 17.46
C ALA A 251 16.64 4.42 18.95
N ARG A 252 17.84 4.91 19.31
CA ARG A 252 18.01 5.66 20.56
C ARG A 252 17.14 6.91 20.46
N VAL A 253 16.06 6.96 21.24
CA VAL A 253 15.12 8.10 21.33
C VAL A 253 15.41 8.94 22.57
N ASN A 254 14.97 10.19 22.58
CA ASN A 254 14.71 10.93 23.82
C ASN A 254 13.27 10.63 24.24
N THR A 255 13.07 10.28 25.51
CA THR A 255 11.80 9.79 26.07
C THR A 255 10.68 10.82 25.93
N ASP A 256 10.93 12.05 26.37
CA ASP A 256 9.94 13.13 26.42
C ASP A 256 9.41 13.47 25.02
N ALA A 257 10.31 13.61 24.03
CA ALA A 257 9.91 13.81 22.64
C ALA A 257 9.16 12.60 22.06
N TYR A 258 9.53 11.37 22.44
CA TYR A 258 8.87 10.14 21.98
C TYR A 258 7.45 10.00 22.56
N GLU A 259 7.25 10.22 23.86
CA GLU A 259 5.93 10.19 24.49
C GLU A 259 5.05 11.36 24.03
N ALA A 260 5.62 12.57 23.82
CA ALA A 260 4.91 13.67 23.16
C ALA A 260 4.47 13.30 21.73
N GLY A 261 5.29 12.54 20.99
CA GLY A 261 4.93 11.99 19.68
C GLY A 261 3.81 10.98 19.73
N LYS A 262 3.85 10.07 20.71
CA LYS A 262 2.81 9.07 20.97
C LYS A 262 1.48 9.75 21.32
N ALA A 263 1.46 10.72 22.24
CA ALA A 263 0.27 11.48 22.60
C ALA A 263 -0.31 12.30 21.42
N ALA A 264 0.55 12.91 20.59
CA ALA A 264 0.11 13.52 19.34
C ALA A 264 -0.52 12.49 18.37
N GLY A 265 -0.10 11.23 18.44
CA GLY A 265 -0.66 10.09 17.70
C GLY A 265 -2.01 9.58 18.22
N ASP A 266 -2.47 9.99 19.40
CA ASP A 266 -3.85 9.79 19.88
C ASP A 266 -4.80 10.83 19.28
N ASN A 267 -4.36 12.10 19.23
CA ASN A 267 -5.14 13.24 18.71
C ASN A 267 -5.47 13.18 17.21
N ILE A 268 -4.85 12.27 16.45
CA ILE A 268 -5.13 12.10 15.02
C ILE A 268 -6.45 11.33 14.84
N ASN A 269 -7.42 11.96 14.19
CA ASN A 269 -8.70 11.31 13.85
C ASN A 269 -8.52 10.35 12.67
N LEU A 270 -8.40 9.05 13.00
CA LEU A 270 -8.44 7.95 12.03
C LEU A 270 -9.89 7.58 11.64
N ASN A 271 -10.88 8.00 12.44
CA ASN A 271 -12.29 7.81 12.15
C ASN A 271 -12.75 8.82 11.09
N ARG A 272 -12.64 8.48 9.80
CA ARG A 272 -13.50 9.03 8.75
C ARG A 272 -14.03 7.90 7.86
N PRO A 273 -15.35 7.80 7.59
CA PRO A 273 -15.93 6.54 7.13
C PRO A 273 -15.79 6.30 5.62
N LEU A 274 -15.94 5.04 5.21
CA LEU A 274 -16.20 4.63 3.83
C LEU A 274 -17.69 4.73 3.44
N SER A 275 -18.49 5.43 4.24
CA SER A 275 -19.86 5.79 3.88
C SER A 275 -19.83 6.93 2.87
N GLY A 276 -20.39 6.68 1.67
CA GLY A 276 -20.80 7.75 0.76
C GLY A 276 -21.88 8.64 1.40
N PRO A 277 -22.33 9.70 0.71
CA PRO A 277 -23.40 10.55 1.22
C PRO A 277 -24.68 9.72 1.40
N SER A 278 -24.99 9.35 2.65
CA SER A 278 -26.28 8.81 3.04
C SER A 278 -27.29 9.95 3.01
N THR A 279 -27.78 10.27 1.82
CA THR A 279 -28.86 11.23 1.59
C THR A 279 -30.16 10.62 2.12
N THR A 280 -30.31 10.61 3.44
CA THR A 280 -31.55 10.25 4.13
C THR A 280 -32.56 11.36 3.87
N THR A 281 -33.11 11.37 2.66
CA THR A 281 -34.27 12.19 2.31
C THR A 281 -35.45 11.64 3.10
N THR A 282 -35.71 12.26 4.26
CA THR A 282 -36.95 12.04 4.99
C THR A 282 -38.09 12.59 4.12
N ILE A 283 -38.69 11.72 3.31
CA ILE A 283 -39.93 12.03 2.59
C ILE A 283 -41.05 11.99 3.63
N THR A 284 -41.22 13.11 4.33
CA THR A 284 -42.35 13.33 5.24
C THR A 284 -43.60 13.49 4.38
N GLY A 285 -44.30 12.37 4.13
CA GLY A 285 -45.56 12.38 3.41
C GLY A 285 -46.63 13.14 4.20
N TYR A 286 -46.95 14.35 3.77
CA TYR A 286 -48.17 15.04 4.19
C TYR A 286 -49.34 14.52 3.35
N LEU A 287 -50.22 13.74 3.98
CA LEU A 287 -51.57 13.47 3.51
C LEU A 287 -52.56 14.01 4.54
N GLN A 288 -52.99 15.26 4.32
CA GLN A 288 -54.27 15.83 4.73
C GLN A 288 -54.71 16.82 3.65
#